data_AF-X1AZF5-F1
#
_entry.id   AF-X1AZF5-F1
#
_cell.length_a   1.000
_cell.length_b   1.000
_cell.length_c   1.000
_cell.angle_alpha   90.00
_cell.angle_beta   90.00
_cell.angle_gamma   90.00
#
_symmetry.space_group_name_H-M   'P 1'
#
loop_
_entity.id
_entity.type
_entity.pdbx_description
1 polymer ?
#
loop_
_entity_poly.entity_id
_entity_poly.type
_entity_poly.pdbx_seq_one_letter_code
_entity_poly.pdbx_strand_id
1 'polypeptide(L)'
;AIEDERFYQHQGFDIEGIIRSFIINLVSGEIEQGATTITQGYIKNVYIPEEKYDITYERKIKEAALAYQLEQIYSKKEILEMYLNTVYFGEGAYGVQVAAKIYFNKDVEYLNLSECAIIAGLLQSYLYSPYTDKKAALERRNIVLAKMLELGYINQEEYDDTIKMPIITQRPREETEKGFAPYFVEYVKQILIGEYGVERVFEGGFEIYTTLDPKMQIAAENAIEEILPDPEDPAAALVAMDPRNGYIKAMVGGKDFGEMKFNLATQAKRQPGSAFKVFALLSALEQGVSPYMTFNPNGHVIFDIEGSEPWEVGNYNDASYEINEMPVLEATVKSINVVYSQLIMKIGAYGIARIAMDMGIETLLDPYPSIGLGGLTIGVSPLEVCTAFSTIANYGIRHDPVAILKVIDKDGNIYEEYGKIFGSLSHK
;
A
#
# COMPACT_ATOMS: atom_id res chain seq x y z
N ALA A 1 2.57 24.24 -1.00
CA ALA A 1 2.12 24.72 0.33
C ALA A 1 2.09 23.60 1.36
N ILE A 2 1.35 22.50 1.15
CA ILE A 2 1.22 21.43 2.15
C ILE A 2 2.18 20.24 1.97
N GLU A 3 2.34 19.72 0.76
CA GLU A 3 3.22 18.56 0.48
C GLU A 3 4.70 18.95 0.45
N ASP A 4 5.02 20.03 -0.27
CA ASP A 4 6.37 20.56 -0.42
C ASP A 4 6.27 22.09 -0.51
N GLU A 5 6.61 22.77 0.59
CA GLU A 5 6.50 24.23 0.72
C GLU A 5 7.53 24.98 -0.11
N ARG A 6 8.69 24.37 -0.37
CA ARG A 6 9.83 24.97 -1.07
C ARG A 6 10.12 24.30 -2.40
N PHE A 7 9.12 23.65 -2.99
CA PHE A 7 9.22 22.94 -4.25
C PHE A 7 9.96 23.73 -5.34
N TYR A 8 9.73 25.04 -5.46
CA TYR A 8 10.37 25.88 -6.47
C TYR A 8 11.78 26.37 -6.12
N GLN A 9 12.27 26.11 -4.90
CA GLN A 9 13.54 26.65 -4.39
C GLN A 9 14.65 25.60 -4.36
N HIS A 10 14.32 24.31 -4.26
CA HIS A 10 15.28 23.21 -4.23
C HIS A 10 15.42 22.49 -5.58
N GLN A 11 16.44 21.63 -5.70
CA GLN A 11 16.71 20.82 -6.89
C GLN A 11 16.64 19.33 -6.57
N GLY A 12 15.51 18.69 -6.86
CA GLY A 12 15.22 17.27 -6.65
C GLY A 12 14.88 16.92 -5.20
N PHE A 13 15.70 17.34 -4.24
CA PHE A 13 15.53 17.08 -2.81
C PHE A 13 15.78 18.34 -1.98
N ASP A 14 15.11 18.45 -0.82
CA ASP A 14 15.18 19.63 0.04
C ASP A 14 16.11 19.40 1.26
N ILE A 15 17.38 19.78 1.13
CA ILE A 15 18.39 19.66 2.22
C ILE A 15 17.93 20.41 3.47
N GLU A 16 17.51 21.66 3.31
CA GLU A 16 17.04 22.46 4.43
C GLU A 16 15.77 21.85 5.04
N GLY A 17 14.96 21.16 4.24
CA GLY A 17 13.68 20.57 4.65
C GLY A 17 13.92 19.32 5.49
N ILE A 18 14.88 18.51 5.06
CA ILE A 18 15.40 17.35 5.80
C ILE A 18 15.98 17.78 7.15
N ILE A 19 16.83 18.81 7.18
CA ILE A 19 17.43 19.31 8.43
C ILE A 19 16.34 19.82 9.38
N ARG A 20 15.37 20.58 8.84
CA ARG A 20 14.28 21.12 9.66
C ARG A 20 13.38 20.03 10.22
N SER A 21 12.96 19.06 9.40
CA SER A 21 12.13 17.95 9.87
C SER A 21 12.86 17.12 10.93
N PHE A 22 14.18 16.93 10.77
CA PHE A 22 15.00 16.24 11.76
C PHE A 22 15.02 16.97 13.10
N ILE A 23 15.21 18.30 13.10
CA ILE A 23 15.17 19.10 14.33
C ILE A 23 13.79 19.07 14.99
N ILE A 24 12.71 19.23 14.20
CA ILE A 24 11.34 19.22 14.72
C ILE A 24 11.01 17.86 15.33
N ASN A 25 11.28 16.75 14.64
CA ASN A 25 11.01 15.40 15.13
C ASN A 25 11.83 15.06 16.40
N LEU A 26 13.04 15.62 16.55
CA LEU A 26 13.86 15.45 17.74
C LEU A 26 13.32 16.24 18.95
N VAL A 27 12.61 17.35 18.70
CA VAL A 27 12.00 18.20 19.74
C VAL A 27 10.60 17.72 20.13
N SER A 28 9.80 17.25 19.18
CA SER A 28 8.43 16.74 19.43
C SER A 28 8.40 15.32 19.98
N GLY A 29 9.44 14.52 19.75
CA GLY A 29 9.48 13.11 20.15
C GLY A 29 8.57 12.20 19.30
N GLU A 30 7.88 12.76 18.30
CA GLU A 30 7.00 12.07 17.36
C GLU A 30 7.38 12.45 15.91
N ILE A 31 7.20 11.53 14.97
CA ILE A 31 7.44 11.79 13.55
C ILE A 31 6.23 12.57 12.99
N GLU A 32 6.27 13.90 13.09
CA GLU A 32 5.16 14.77 12.66
C GLU A 32 5.29 15.24 11.20
N GLN A 33 6.52 15.38 10.68
CA GLN A 33 6.77 15.87 9.32
C GLN A 33 7.73 14.97 8.54
N GLY A 34 7.33 14.62 7.31
CA GLY A 34 8.19 13.96 6.34
C GLY A 34 8.93 14.96 5.45
N ALA A 35 10.19 14.68 5.11
CA ALA A 35 11.03 15.53 4.26
C ALA A 35 10.98 15.18 2.75
N THR A 36 9.92 14.49 2.31
CA THR A 36 9.86 14.02 0.91
C THR A 36 9.35 15.14 0.00
N THR A 37 10.07 15.41 -1.09
CA THR A 37 9.68 16.43 -2.08
C THR A 37 8.63 15.91 -3.06
N ILE A 38 7.97 16.80 -3.79
CA ILE A 38 7.02 16.41 -4.86
C ILE A 38 7.71 15.56 -5.94
N THR A 39 8.91 15.94 -6.36
CA THR A 39 9.71 15.21 -7.36
C THR A 39 10.06 13.80 -6.86
N GLN A 40 10.48 13.70 -5.61
CA GLN A 40 10.73 12.43 -4.94
C GLN A 40 9.46 11.56 -4.86
N GLY A 41 8.31 12.18 -4.53
CA GLY A 41 7.01 11.52 -4.54
C GLY A 41 6.63 10.96 -5.92
N TYR A 42 6.92 11.71 -6.99
CA TYR A 42 6.70 11.26 -8.37
C TYR A 42 7.61 10.09 -8.75
N ILE A 43 8.93 10.19 -8.51
CA ILE A 43 9.89 9.11 -8.75
C ILE A 43 9.47 7.83 -8.03
N LYS A 44 9.10 7.95 -6.76
CA LYS A 44 8.64 6.85 -5.92
C LYS A 44 7.39 6.15 -6.49
N ASN A 45 6.51 6.89 -7.16
CA ASN A 45 5.28 6.35 -7.71
C ASN A 45 5.45 5.76 -9.13
N VAL A 46 6.39 6.24 -9.93
CA VAL A 46 6.47 5.91 -11.38
C VAL A 46 7.74 5.16 -11.76
N TYR A 47 8.90 5.53 -11.22
CA TYR A 47 10.20 5.02 -11.70
C TYR A 47 10.76 3.88 -10.86
N ILE A 48 10.41 3.85 -9.58
CA ILE A 48 10.80 2.77 -8.67
C ILE A 48 9.57 2.28 -7.88
N PRO A 49 8.47 1.90 -8.57
CA PRO A 49 7.24 1.46 -7.90
C PRO A 49 7.47 0.20 -7.06
N GLU A 50 8.38 -0.68 -7.48
CA GLU A 50 8.78 -1.90 -6.75
C GLU A 50 9.47 -1.57 -5.42
N GLU A 51 10.24 -0.46 -5.38
CA GLU A 51 10.96 0.00 -4.18
C GLU A 51 10.14 1.06 -3.41
N LYS A 52 8.90 1.36 -3.82
CA LYS A 52 8.07 2.45 -3.25
C LYS A 52 7.92 2.36 -1.73
N TYR A 53 8.00 1.15 -1.19
CA TYR A 53 7.84 0.87 0.23
C TYR A 53 9.16 0.58 0.97
N ASP A 54 10.32 0.53 0.29
CA ASP A 54 11.60 0.24 0.97
C ASP A 54 12.06 1.44 1.82
N ILE A 55 12.15 1.32 3.14
CA ILE A 55 12.68 2.41 4.00
C ILE A 55 14.20 2.25 4.16
N THR A 56 14.92 2.03 3.05
CA THR A 56 16.38 1.97 3.04
C THR A 56 17.00 3.33 2.73
N TYR A 57 18.13 3.63 3.39
CA TYR A 57 18.91 4.82 3.07
C TYR A 57 19.43 4.79 1.63
N GLU A 58 19.79 3.61 1.13
CA GLU A 58 20.24 3.41 -0.25
C GLU A 58 19.14 3.75 -1.26
N ARG A 59 17.90 3.27 -1.05
CA ARG A 59 16.78 3.70 -1.89
C ARG A 59 16.56 5.20 -1.76
N LYS A 60 16.57 5.76 -0.55
CA LYS A 60 16.30 7.20 -0.39
C LYS A 60 17.35 8.07 -1.09
N ILE A 61 18.60 7.62 -1.12
CA ILE A 61 19.68 8.23 -1.92
C ILE A 61 19.41 8.06 -3.42
N LYS A 62 19.01 6.87 -3.86
CA LYS A 62 18.64 6.60 -5.26
C LYS A 62 17.45 7.45 -5.72
N GLU A 63 16.41 7.57 -4.90
CA GLU A 63 15.24 8.42 -5.09
C GLU A 63 15.65 9.89 -5.21
N ALA A 64 16.53 10.37 -4.32
CA ALA A 64 17.05 11.74 -4.40
C ALA A 64 17.91 11.98 -5.65
N ALA A 65 18.74 11.01 -6.05
CA ALA A 65 19.56 11.09 -7.26
C ALA A 65 18.70 11.10 -8.53
N LEU A 66 17.70 10.22 -8.61
CA LEU A 66 16.73 10.19 -9.72
C LEU A 66 15.88 11.46 -9.75
N ALA A 67 15.45 11.98 -8.61
CA ALA A 67 14.71 13.24 -8.53
C ALA A 67 15.55 14.42 -9.03
N TYR A 68 16.85 14.46 -8.66
CA TYR A 68 17.78 15.46 -9.18
C TYR A 68 17.95 15.36 -10.69
N GLN A 69 18.15 14.14 -11.23
CA GLN A 69 18.27 13.92 -12.67
C GLN A 69 17.00 14.33 -13.43
N LEU A 70 15.83 13.99 -12.90
CA LEU A 70 14.55 14.34 -13.52
C LEU A 70 14.38 15.86 -13.63
N GLU A 71 14.79 16.62 -12.60
CA GLU A 71 14.77 18.08 -12.61
C GLU A 71 15.82 18.74 -13.51
N GLN A 72 16.82 18.00 -14.01
CA GLN A 72 17.69 18.49 -15.08
C GLN A 72 17.04 18.37 -16.47
N ILE A 73 16.05 17.49 -16.61
CA ILE A 73 15.39 17.17 -17.88
C ILE A 73 14.08 17.94 -18.02
N TYR A 74 13.30 18.01 -16.94
CA TYR A 74 11.98 18.64 -16.90
C TYR A 74 11.97 19.85 -15.99
N SER A 75 11.18 20.85 -16.37
CA SER A 75 10.93 22.02 -15.54
C SER A 75 10.07 21.67 -14.31
N LYS A 76 10.15 22.49 -13.26
CA LYS A 76 9.29 22.35 -12.06
C LYS A 76 7.80 22.30 -12.39
N LYS A 77 7.36 23.00 -13.45
CA LYS A 77 5.95 23.00 -13.88
C LYS A 77 5.56 21.65 -14.47
N GLU A 78 6.38 21.11 -15.37
CA GLU A 78 6.15 19.78 -15.98
C GLU A 78 6.17 18.68 -14.92
N ILE A 79 7.09 18.75 -13.96
CA ILE A 79 7.15 17.77 -12.85
C ILE A 79 5.92 17.83 -11.97
N LEU A 80 5.46 19.04 -11.64
CA LEU A 80 4.23 19.21 -10.85
C LEU A 80 3.02 18.66 -11.61
N GLU A 81 2.93 18.89 -12.92
CA GLU A 81 1.87 18.33 -13.77
C GLU A 81 1.91 16.80 -13.79
N MET A 82 3.08 16.21 -14.05
CA MET A 82 3.27 14.75 -14.01
C MET A 82 2.89 14.17 -12.64
N TYR A 83 3.31 14.81 -11.55
CA TYR A 83 2.97 14.39 -10.19
C TYR A 83 1.46 14.43 -9.95
N LEU A 84 0.83 15.57 -10.24
CA LEU A 84 -0.60 15.79 -10.02
C LEU A 84 -1.46 14.87 -10.88
N ASN A 85 -0.98 14.41 -12.03
CA ASN A 85 -1.68 13.45 -12.89
C ASN A 85 -1.49 11.98 -12.47
N THR A 86 -0.53 11.70 -11.59
CA THR A 86 -0.19 10.32 -11.18
C THR A 86 -0.69 9.99 -9.78
N VAL A 87 -0.69 10.96 -8.87
CA VAL A 87 -0.93 10.70 -7.46
C VAL A 87 -2.39 10.28 -7.18
N TYR A 88 -2.57 9.40 -6.20
CA TYR A 88 -3.88 8.91 -5.76
C TYR A 88 -4.51 9.86 -4.74
N PHE A 89 -5.71 10.35 -5.03
CA PHE A 89 -6.49 11.25 -4.19
C PHE A 89 -7.61 10.54 -3.40
N GLY A 90 -7.69 9.20 -3.43
CA GLY A 90 -8.79 8.46 -2.84
C GLY A 90 -9.97 8.28 -3.79
N GLU A 91 -10.95 7.45 -3.42
CA GLU A 91 -12.18 7.22 -4.20
C GLU A 91 -12.00 6.75 -5.66
N GLY A 92 -10.87 6.10 -5.97
CA GLY A 92 -10.49 5.73 -7.35
C GLY A 92 -9.96 6.92 -8.19
N ALA A 93 -9.77 8.10 -7.59
CA ALA A 93 -9.27 9.28 -8.26
C ALA A 93 -7.74 9.27 -8.36
N TYR A 94 -7.22 8.83 -9.50
CA TYR A 94 -5.80 9.01 -9.87
C TYR A 94 -5.68 10.19 -10.79
N GLY A 95 -4.89 11.18 -10.38
CA GLY A 95 -4.82 12.44 -11.08
C GLY A 95 -5.81 13.48 -10.57
N VAL A 96 -5.36 14.74 -10.51
CA VAL A 96 -6.09 15.87 -9.93
C VAL A 96 -7.38 16.18 -10.71
N GLN A 97 -7.37 15.96 -12.03
CA GLN A 97 -8.54 16.15 -12.89
C GLN A 97 -9.65 15.14 -12.55
N VAL A 98 -9.28 13.87 -12.34
CA VAL A 98 -10.25 12.84 -11.93
C VAL A 98 -10.78 13.12 -10.53
N ALA A 99 -9.92 13.59 -9.61
CA ALA A 99 -10.35 14.00 -8.28
C ALA A 99 -11.35 15.16 -8.33
N ALA A 100 -11.11 16.18 -9.16
CA ALA A 100 -12.03 17.29 -9.36
C ALA A 100 -13.42 16.82 -9.81
N LYS A 101 -13.47 15.86 -10.74
CA LYS A 101 -14.72 15.23 -11.20
C LYS A 101 -15.39 14.40 -10.12
N ILE A 102 -14.65 13.53 -9.43
CA ILE A 102 -15.22 12.61 -8.43
C ILE A 102 -15.78 13.36 -7.23
N TYR A 103 -15.04 14.33 -6.69
CA TYR A 103 -15.43 15.02 -5.46
C TYR A 103 -16.39 16.19 -5.69
N PHE A 104 -16.26 16.89 -6.83
CA PHE A 104 -16.98 18.15 -7.09
C PHE A 104 -17.71 18.21 -8.43
N ASN A 105 -17.61 17.18 -9.27
CA ASN A 105 -18.18 17.14 -10.62
C ASN A 105 -17.76 18.35 -11.50
N LYS A 106 -16.50 18.76 -11.38
CA LYS A 106 -15.91 19.91 -12.08
C LYS A 106 -14.62 19.52 -12.80
N ASP A 107 -14.26 20.25 -13.84
CA ASP A 107 -12.88 20.24 -14.32
C ASP A 107 -11.99 21.01 -13.33
N VAL A 108 -10.71 20.62 -13.27
CA VAL A 108 -9.74 21.17 -12.30
C VAL A 108 -9.64 22.69 -12.39
N GLU A 109 -9.81 23.26 -13.59
CA GLU A 109 -9.78 24.71 -13.86
C GLU A 109 -10.94 25.50 -13.21
N TYR A 110 -12.04 24.82 -12.84
CA TYR A 110 -13.23 25.45 -12.24
C TYR A 110 -13.31 25.24 -10.71
N LEU A 111 -12.28 24.66 -10.10
CA LEU A 111 -12.25 24.49 -8.65
C LEU A 111 -12.00 25.82 -7.95
N ASN A 112 -12.72 26.05 -6.85
CA ASN A 112 -12.44 27.18 -5.97
C ASN A 112 -11.37 26.85 -4.93
N LEU A 113 -10.89 27.86 -4.18
CA LEU A 113 -9.84 27.71 -3.18
C LEU A 113 -10.15 26.67 -2.09
N SER A 114 -11.41 26.59 -1.62
CA SER A 114 -11.85 25.58 -0.64
C SER A 114 -11.72 24.17 -1.20
N GLU A 115 -12.16 23.97 -2.45
CA GLU A 115 -12.11 22.68 -3.16
C GLU A 115 -10.67 22.25 -3.44
N CYS A 116 -9.82 23.17 -3.90
CA CYS A 116 -8.38 22.92 -4.06
C CYS A 116 -7.70 22.51 -2.76
N ALA A 117 -8.03 23.17 -1.64
CA ALA A 117 -7.49 22.85 -0.33
C ALA A 117 -7.95 21.47 0.17
N ILE A 118 -9.18 21.05 -0.16
CA ILE A 118 -9.66 19.69 0.13
C ILE A 118 -8.85 18.68 -0.68
N ILE A 119 -8.75 18.84 -2.00
CA ILE A 119 -8.02 17.89 -2.86
C ILE A 119 -6.56 17.75 -2.43
N ALA A 120 -5.88 18.86 -2.13
CA ALA A 120 -4.52 18.82 -1.60
C ALA A 120 -4.43 18.10 -0.24
N GLY A 121 -5.47 18.19 0.59
CA GLY A 121 -5.55 17.51 1.88
C GLY A 121 -5.70 15.99 1.77
N LEU A 122 -6.31 15.48 0.69
CA LEU A 122 -6.56 14.04 0.47
C LEU A 122 -5.28 13.22 0.34
N LEU A 123 -4.19 13.84 -0.10
CA LEU A 123 -2.91 13.17 -0.35
C LEU A 123 -2.29 12.55 0.91
N GLN A 124 -2.62 13.08 2.09
CA GLN A 124 -2.04 12.59 3.34
C GLN A 124 -2.73 11.30 3.82
N SER A 125 -4.05 11.18 3.68
CA SER A 125 -4.81 10.03 4.19
C SER A 125 -6.22 9.96 3.60
N TYR A 126 -6.70 8.74 3.39
CA TYR A 126 -8.09 8.48 2.98
C TYR A 126 -9.11 8.97 4.01
N LEU A 127 -8.74 9.07 5.29
CA LEU A 127 -9.60 9.59 6.36
C LEU A 127 -9.99 11.06 6.14
N TYR A 128 -9.23 11.80 5.34
CA TYR A 128 -9.55 13.18 4.99
C TYR A 128 -10.51 13.29 3.80
N SER A 129 -11.02 12.17 3.29
CA SER A 129 -12.12 12.15 2.33
C SER A 129 -13.40 12.68 2.98
N PRO A 130 -14.07 13.70 2.40
CA PRO A 130 -15.37 14.16 2.89
C PRO A 130 -16.48 13.11 2.86
N TYR A 131 -16.28 12.00 2.12
CA TYR A 131 -17.20 10.86 2.07
C TYR A 131 -16.97 9.86 3.21
N THR A 132 -15.77 9.84 3.77
CA THR A 132 -15.40 8.98 4.91
C THR A 132 -15.64 9.70 6.23
N ASP A 133 -15.02 10.87 6.42
CA ASP A 133 -15.19 11.71 7.60
C ASP A 133 -15.18 13.19 7.19
N LYS A 134 -16.37 13.78 7.12
CA LYS A 134 -16.55 15.18 6.75
C LYS A 134 -15.91 16.15 7.74
N LYS A 135 -15.81 15.78 9.02
CA LYS A 135 -15.20 16.63 10.05
C LYS A 135 -13.68 16.61 9.90
N ALA A 136 -13.08 15.42 9.78
CA ALA A 136 -11.65 15.29 9.55
C ALA A 136 -11.22 15.99 8.25
N ALA A 137 -12.02 15.86 7.18
CA ALA A 137 -11.79 16.58 5.92
C ALA A 137 -11.80 18.12 6.09
N LEU A 138 -12.73 18.65 6.90
CA LEU A 138 -12.84 20.09 7.19
C LEU A 138 -11.62 20.60 7.96
N GLU A 139 -11.22 19.87 8.99
CA GLU A 139 -10.03 20.19 9.79
C GLU A 139 -8.78 20.19 8.91
N ARG A 140 -8.61 19.15 8.08
CA ARG A 140 -7.47 19.04 7.17
C ARG A 140 -7.44 20.17 6.14
N ARG A 141 -8.57 20.49 5.51
CA ARG A 141 -8.68 21.63 4.59
C ARG A 141 -8.23 22.94 5.24
N ASN A 142 -8.66 23.19 6.48
CA ASN A 142 -8.30 24.42 7.19
C ASN A 142 -6.80 24.48 7.51
N ILE A 143 -6.16 23.34 7.80
CA ILE A 143 -4.70 23.25 7.94
C ILE A 143 -4.00 23.64 6.63
N VAL A 144 -4.49 23.14 5.48
CA VAL A 144 -3.95 23.50 4.16
C VAL A 144 -4.08 25.00 3.91
N LEU A 145 -5.26 25.58 4.18
CA LEU A 145 -5.50 27.02 4.03
C LEU A 145 -4.60 27.86 4.95
N ALA A 146 -4.40 27.44 6.20
CA ALA A 146 -3.53 28.13 7.15
C ALA A 146 -2.08 28.14 6.65
N LYS A 147 -1.61 27.01 6.10
CA LYS A 147 -0.29 26.92 5.46
C LYS A 147 -0.17 27.78 4.20
N MET A 148 -1.24 27.89 3.40
CA MET A 148 -1.26 28.78 2.24
C MET A 148 -1.15 30.26 2.66
N LEU A 149 -1.83 30.66 3.74
CA LEU A 149 -1.74 32.01 4.30
C LEU A 149 -0.35 32.31 4.86
N GLU A 150 0.22 31.39 5.66
CA GLU A 150 1.56 31.51 6.24
C GLU A 150 2.64 31.74 5.17
N LEU A 151 2.52 31.04 4.04
CA LEU A 151 3.45 31.12 2.93
C LEU A 151 3.11 32.25 1.92
N GLY A 152 2.04 33.01 2.17
CA GLY A 152 1.63 34.15 1.33
C GLY A 152 1.01 33.79 -0.02
N TYR A 153 0.52 32.55 -0.19
CA TYR A 153 -0.22 32.14 -1.40
C TYR A 153 -1.64 32.72 -1.43
N ILE A 154 -2.21 33.03 -0.27
CA ILE A 154 -3.51 33.68 -0.09
C ILE A 154 -3.38 34.77 0.96
N ASN A 155 -4.29 35.75 0.94
CA ASN A 155 -4.36 36.81 1.94
C ASN A 155 -5.32 36.45 3.10
N GLN A 156 -5.34 37.27 4.15
CA GLN A 156 -6.16 37.03 5.33
C GLN A 156 -7.66 37.02 5.03
N GLU A 157 -8.13 37.87 4.11
CA GLU A 157 -9.54 37.94 3.72
C GLU A 157 -9.97 36.65 3.00
N GLU A 158 -9.17 36.18 2.03
CA GLU A 158 -9.39 34.90 1.35
C GLU A 158 -9.42 33.73 2.33
N TYR A 159 -8.50 33.70 3.30
CA TYR A 159 -8.49 32.68 4.35
C TYR A 159 -9.77 32.73 5.20
N ASP A 160 -10.11 33.89 5.75
CA ASP A 160 -11.25 34.09 6.65
C ASP A 160 -12.60 33.78 5.98
N ASP A 161 -12.71 34.04 4.68
CA ASP A 161 -13.90 33.73 3.90
C ASP A 161 -13.97 32.24 3.55
N THR A 162 -12.84 31.64 3.15
CA THR A 162 -12.80 30.24 2.73
C THR A 162 -13.04 29.27 3.88
N ILE A 163 -12.50 29.54 5.09
CA ILE A 163 -12.72 28.65 6.24
C ILE A 163 -14.20 28.57 6.67
N LYS A 164 -14.99 29.61 6.37
CA LYS A 164 -16.45 29.66 6.65
C LYS A 164 -17.26 28.89 5.61
N MET A 165 -16.70 28.59 4.44
CA MET A 165 -17.42 27.85 3.40
C MET A 165 -17.68 26.41 3.87
N PRO A 166 -18.92 25.89 3.71
CA PRO A 166 -19.19 24.48 3.96
C PRO A 166 -18.53 23.60 2.91
N ILE A 167 -18.19 22.36 3.27
CA ILE A 167 -17.81 21.34 2.29
C ILE A 167 -19.08 20.88 1.57
N ILE A 168 -19.15 21.19 0.28
CA ILE A 168 -20.18 20.73 -0.64
C ILE A 168 -19.49 19.81 -1.64
N THR A 169 -19.74 18.50 -1.53
CA THR A 169 -19.34 17.54 -2.56
C THR A 169 -20.48 17.37 -3.55
N GLN A 170 -20.13 17.17 -4.82
CA GLN A 170 -21.07 16.79 -5.87
C GLN A 170 -20.51 15.54 -6.53
N ARG A 171 -20.86 14.37 -5.98
CA ARG A 171 -20.47 13.11 -6.59
C ARG A 171 -21.24 12.99 -7.92
N PRO A 172 -20.57 12.69 -9.05
CA PRO A 172 -21.27 12.30 -10.27
C PRO A 172 -22.24 11.16 -9.92
N ARG A 173 -23.44 11.20 -10.49
CA ARG A 173 -24.43 10.12 -10.31
C ARG A 173 -23.75 8.84 -10.80
N GLU A 174 -23.57 7.86 -9.92
CA GLU A 174 -22.96 6.58 -10.31
C GLU A 174 -23.70 6.05 -11.53
N GLU A 175 -22.95 5.75 -12.60
CA GLU A 175 -23.50 4.93 -13.68
C GLU A 175 -23.97 3.63 -13.02
N THR A 176 -25.26 3.37 -13.17
CA THR A 176 -26.12 2.62 -12.25
C THR A 176 -25.94 1.10 -12.26
N GLU A 177 -24.76 0.60 -12.63
CA GLU A 177 -24.46 -0.82 -12.56
C GLU A 177 -23.11 -0.99 -11.86
N LYS A 178 -23.13 -1.47 -10.61
CA LYS A 178 -21.94 -2.06 -9.98
C LYS A 178 -21.52 -3.20 -10.90
N GLY A 179 -20.54 -2.94 -11.76
CA GLY A 179 -20.00 -3.94 -12.67
C GLY A 179 -19.52 -5.18 -11.91
N PHE A 180 -19.43 -6.31 -12.60
CA PHE A 180 -18.95 -7.56 -12.01
C PHE A 180 -17.52 -7.38 -11.44
N ALA A 181 -17.29 -7.86 -10.20
CA ALA A 181 -15.99 -7.82 -9.52
C ALA A 181 -15.35 -6.41 -9.43
N PRO A 182 -16.03 -5.41 -8.83
CA PRO A 182 -15.61 -4.01 -8.95
C PRO A 182 -14.24 -3.71 -8.35
N TYR A 183 -13.85 -4.39 -7.25
CA TYR A 183 -12.52 -4.25 -6.66
C TYR A 183 -11.41 -4.79 -7.56
N PHE A 184 -11.65 -5.91 -8.26
CA PHE A 184 -10.69 -6.46 -9.22
C PHE A 184 -10.58 -5.57 -10.45
N VAL A 185 -11.71 -5.09 -10.97
CA VAL A 185 -11.74 -4.15 -12.09
C VAL A 185 -10.98 -2.87 -11.75
N GLU A 186 -11.19 -2.32 -10.56
CA GLU A 186 -10.45 -1.16 -10.08
C GLU A 186 -8.95 -1.47 -9.96
N TYR A 187 -8.57 -2.62 -9.42
CA TYR A 187 -7.17 -3.06 -9.36
C TYR A 187 -6.52 -3.13 -10.75
N VAL A 188 -7.21 -3.69 -11.75
CA VAL A 188 -6.75 -3.72 -13.15
C VAL A 188 -6.60 -2.32 -13.73
N LYS A 189 -7.59 -1.43 -13.50
CA LYS A 189 -7.48 -0.03 -13.93
C LYS A 189 -6.24 0.64 -13.36
N GLN A 190 -5.89 0.34 -12.11
CA GLN A 190 -4.73 0.95 -11.47
C GLN A 190 -3.39 0.51 -12.06
N ILE A 191 -3.28 -0.77 -12.42
CA ILE A 191 -2.11 -1.26 -13.16
C ILE A 191 -2.00 -0.50 -14.48
N LEU A 192 -3.10 -0.41 -15.24
CA LEU A 192 -3.11 0.26 -16.54
C LEU A 192 -2.83 1.76 -16.45
N ILE A 193 -3.32 2.46 -15.41
CA ILE A 193 -3.05 3.89 -15.21
C ILE A 193 -1.57 4.10 -14.92
N GLY A 194 -0.95 3.23 -14.13
CA GLY A 194 0.48 3.26 -13.85
C GLY A 194 1.33 3.10 -15.11
N GLU A 195 0.91 2.25 -16.04
CA GLU A 195 1.66 1.97 -17.27
C GLU A 195 1.38 2.94 -18.43
N TYR A 196 0.11 3.27 -18.66
CA TYR A 196 -0.34 3.99 -19.86
C TYR A 196 -0.79 5.43 -19.59
N GLY A 197 -0.93 5.81 -18.31
CA GLY A 197 -1.44 7.11 -17.89
C GLY A 197 -2.96 7.22 -17.91
N VAL A 198 -3.49 8.15 -17.10
CA VAL A 198 -4.93 8.36 -16.88
C VAL A 198 -5.68 8.60 -18.20
N GLU A 199 -5.27 9.59 -18.99
CA GLU A 199 -5.95 10.00 -20.22
C GLU A 199 -6.14 8.81 -21.17
N ARG A 200 -5.10 8.01 -21.37
CA ARG A 200 -5.14 6.88 -22.30
C ARG A 200 -6.03 5.74 -21.80
N VAL A 201 -6.03 5.44 -20.51
CA VAL A 201 -6.89 4.39 -19.94
C VAL A 201 -8.37 4.74 -20.09
N PHE A 202 -8.74 6.01 -19.90
CA PHE A 202 -10.13 6.44 -19.96
C PHE A 202 -10.61 6.82 -21.37
N GLU A 203 -9.74 7.30 -22.26
CA GLU A 203 -10.11 7.76 -23.61
C GLU A 203 -9.64 6.83 -24.75
N GLY A 204 -8.69 5.93 -24.47
CA GLY A 204 -8.07 5.05 -25.46
C GLY A 204 -8.97 3.91 -25.96
N GLY A 205 -10.11 3.68 -25.31
CA GLY A 205 -11.07 2.64 -25.70
C GLY A 205 -10.51 1.24 -25.59
N PHE A 206 -9.77 0.94 -24.51
CA PHE A 206 -9.11 -0.34 -24.32
C PHE A 206 -10.07 -1.50 -24.12
N GLU A 207 -9.79 -2.61 -24.80
CA GLU A 207 -10.34 -3.93 -24.53
C GLU A 207 -9.32 -4.74 -23.73
N ILE A 208 -9.70 -5.14 -22.52
CA ILE A 208 -8.80 -5.74 -21.53
C ILE A 208 -9.23 -7.18 -21.24
N TYR A 209 -8.31 -8.12 -21.43
CA TYR A 209 -8.50 -9.52 -21.09
C TYR A 209 -7.78 -9.80 -19.77
N THR A 210 -8.47 -10.38 -18.80
CA THR A 210 -7.96 -10.54 -17.43
C THR A 210 -7.88 -12.00 -17.01
N THR A 211 -7.24 -12.24 -15.86
CA THR A 211 -7.07 -13.58 -15.29
C THR A 211 -8.25 -14.06 -14.45
N LEU A 212 -9.20 -13.17 -14.15
CA LEU A 212 -10.35 -13.38 -13.27
C LEU A 212 -11.17 -14.58 -13.73
N ASP A 213 -11.50 -15.48 -12.81
CA ASP A 213 -12.43 -16.57 -13.06
C ASP A 213 -13.80 -16.19 -12.47
N PRO A 214 -14.84 -15.95 -13.29
CA PRO A 214 -16.14 -15.51 -12.79
C PRO A 214 -16.77 -16.48 -11.78
N LYS A 215 -16.53 -17.79 -11.90
CA LYS A 215 -17.08 -18.77 -10.96
C LYS A 215 -16.38 -18.69 -9.61
N MET A 216 -15.05 -18.55 -9.62
CA MET A 216 -14.29 -18.38 -8.37
C MET A 216 -14.60 -17.05 -7.70
N GLN A 217 -14.78 -15.98 -8.47
CA GLN A 217 -15.16 -14.68 -7.93
C GLN A 217 -16.52 -14.73 -7.22
N ILE A 218 -17.54 -15.31 -7.86
CA ILE A 218 -18.87 -15.48 -7.23
C ILE A 218 -18.75 -16.33 -5.95
N ALA A 219 -17.97 -17.41 -5.99
CA ALA A 219 -17.76 -18.25 -4.81
C ALA A 219 -17.06 -17.49 -3.67
N ALA A 220 -16.11 -16.62 -3.99
CA ALA A 220 -15.41 -15.79 -3.01
C ALA A 220 -16.33 -14.73 -2.38
N GLU A 221 -17.16 -14.07 -3.19
CA GLU A 221 -18.16 -13.09 -2.71
C GLU A 221 -19.18 -13.77 -1.80
N ASN A 222 -19.75 -14.91 -2.23
CA ASN A 222 -20.70 -15.68 -1.44
C ASN A 222 -20.08 -16.18 -0.11
N ALA A 223 -18.83 -16.63 -0.13
CA ALA A 223 -18.17 -17.13 1.09
C ALA A 223 -18.06 -16.05 2.18
N ILE A 224 -17.95 -14.78 1.80
CA ILE A 224 -17.95 -13.65 2.73
C ILE A 224 -19.38 -13.30 3.13
N GLU A 225 -20.29 -13.14 2.15
CA GLU A 225 -21.67 -12.72 2.38
C GLU A 225 -22.47 -13.73 3.25
N GLU A 226 -22.21 -15.03 3.11
CA GLU A 226 -22.85 -16.07 3.92
C GLU A 226 -22.45 -16.02 5.40
N ILE A 227 -21.26 -15.51 5.71
CA ILE A 227 -20.73 -15.45 7.08
C ILE A 227 -20.90 -14.06 7.70
N LEU A 228 -20.83 -13.00 6.89
CA LEU A 228 -20.84 -11.60 7.30
C LEU A 228 -21.96 -10.80 6.56
N PRO A 229 -23.23 -11.21 6.69
CA PRO A 229 -24.34 -10.64 5.91
C PRO A 229 -24.73 -9.22 6.35
N ASP A 230 -24.47 -8.82 7.60
CA ASP A 230 -25.03 -7.60 8.20
C ASP A 230 -24.14 -6.36 8.00
N PRO A 231 -24.70 -5.15 7.79
CA PRO A 231 -23.90 -3.94 7.55
C PRO A 231 -22.89 -3.60 8.65
N GLU A 232 -23.19 -3.98 9.89
CA GLU A 232 -22.33 -3.76 11.06
C GLU A 232 -21.26 -4.84 11.24
N ASP A 233 -21.24 -5.86 10.38
CA ASP A 233 -20.23 -6.91 10.45
C ASP A 233 -18.84 -6.37 10.13
N PRO A 234 -17.77 -7.01 10.67
CA PRO A 234 -16.41 -6.66 10.33
C PRO A 234 -16.16 -6.74 8.82
N ALA A 235 -15.31 -5.86 8.31
CA ALA A 235 -14.88 -5.93 6.91
C ALA A 235 -14.01 -7.16 6.64
N ALA A 236 -14.17 -7.77 5.46
CA ALA A 236 -13.39 -8.91 5.01
C ALA A 236 -12.75 -8.67 3.65
N ALA A 237 -11.69 -9.41 3.37
CA ALA A 237 -10.99 -9.41 2.09
C ALA A 237 -10.56 -10.82 1.73
N LEU A 238 -10.54 -11.13 0.43
CA LEU A 238 -10.14 -12.45 -0.08
C LEU A 238 -9.37 -12.28 -1.39
N VAL A 239 -8.28 -13.02 -1.52
CA VAL A 239 -7.55 -13.20 -2.79
C VAL A 239 -7.39 -14.68 -3.05
N ALA A 240 -7.75 -15.12 -4.25
CA ALA A 240 -7.44 -16.45 -4.74
C ALA A 240 -6.50 -16.33 -5.94
N MET A 241 -5.38 -17.04 -5.88
CA MET A 241 -4.36 -17.03 -6.92
C MET A 241 -4.03 -18.46 -7.36
N ASP A 242 -3.78 -18.65 -8.66
CA ASP A 242 -3.25 -19.91 -9.17
C ASP A 242 -1.73 -19.94 -8.94
N PRO A 243 -1.23 -20.82 -8.06
CA PRO A 243 0.17 -20.79 -7.64
C PRO A 243 1.14 -21.17 -8.77
N ARG A 244 0.66 -21.76 -9.87
CA ARG A 244 1.49 -22.23 -10.99
C ARG A 244 1.88 -21.12 -11.97
N ASN A 245 1.19 -19.98 -11.93
CA ASN A 245 1.37 -18.89 -12.89
C ASN A 245 1.10 -17.49 -12.32
N GLY A 246 0.70 -17.37 -11.05
CA GLY A 246 0.42 -16.09 -10.41
C GLY A 246 -0.93 -15.48 -10.80
N TYR A 247 -1.79 -16.19 -11.54
CA TYR A 247 -3.04 -15.62 -12.03
C TYR A 247 -4.01 -15.37 -10.89
N ILE A 248 -4.41 -14.11 -10.70
CA ILE A 248 -5.44 -13.74 -9.74
C ILE A 248 -6.79 -14.22 -10.30
N LYS A 249 -7.42 -15.16 -9.59
CA LYS A 249 -8.68 -15.79 -10.00
C LYS A 249 -9.90 -15.21 -9.32
N ALA A 250 -9.73 -14.69 -8.11
CA ALA A 250 -10.76 -13.92 -7.41
C ALA A 250 -10.10 -12.86 -6.52
N MET A 251 -10.78 -11.73 -6.37
CA MET A 251 -10.39 -10.65 -5.47
C MET A 251 -11.64 -9.98 -4.90
N VAL A 252 -11.77 -10.00 -3.58
CA VAL A 252 -12.80 -9.26 -2.83
C VAL A 252 -12.07 -8.27 -1.92
N GLY A 253 -12.29 -6.98 -2.16
CA GLY A 253 -11.63 -5.90 -1.43
C GLY A 253 -12.47 -5.26 -0.32
N GLY A 254 -13.70 -5.71 -0.13
CA GLY A 254 -14.63 -5.18 0.86
C GLY A 254 -16.08 -5.55 0.52
N LYS A 255 -17.00 -5.19 1.41
CA LYS A 255 -18.41 -5.58 1.32
C LYS A 255 -19.16 -4.85 0.21
N ASP A 256 -19.04 -3.53 0.16
CA ASP A 256 -19.69 -2.70 -0.84
C ASP A 256 -18.70 -1.69 -1.44
N PHE A 257 -18.41 -1.86 -2.73
CA PHE A 257 -17.52 -0.96 -3.46
C PHE A 257 -18.08 0.47 -3.64
N GLY A 258 -19.41 0.64 -3.67
CA GLY A 258 -20.05 1.95 -3.78
C GLY A 258 -19.88 2.80 -2.51
N GLU A 259 -19.85 2.13 -1.36
CA GLU A 259 -19.62 2.74 -0.04
C GLU A 259 -18.13 2.90 0.28
N MET A 260 -17.30 1.90 -0.04
CA MET A 260 -15.87 1.91 0.22
C MET A 260 -15.09 1.46 -1.02
N LYS A 261 -14.36 2.37 -1.65
CA LYS A 261 -13.48 2.04 -2.78
C LYS A 261 -12.08 1.60 -2.38
N PHE A 262 -11.73 1.73 -1.11
CA PHE A 262 -10.45 1.27 -0.57
C PHE A 262 -10.40 -0.26 -0.61
N ASN A 263 -9.48 -0.82 -1.40
CA ASN A 263 -9.39 -2.25 -1.62
C ASN A 263 -8.58 -2.91 -0.50
N LEU A 264 -9.27 -3.55 0.44
CA LEU A 264 -8.62 -4.24 1.56
C LEU A 264 -7.73 -5.41 1.11
N ALA A 265 -7.95 -5.99 -0.06
CA ALA A 265 -7.15 -7.11 -0.56
C ALA A 265 -5.73 -6.70 -0.96
N THR A 266 -5.52 -5.44 -1.36
CA THR A 266 -4.27 -4.94 -1.93
C THR A 266 -3.69 -3.75 -1.17
N GLN A 267 -4.54 -2.89 -0.61
CA GLN A 267 -4.13 -1.63 0.01
C GLN A 267 -4.08 -1.69 1.54
N ALA A 268 -4.89 -2.54 2.18
CA ALA A 268 -4.86 -2.66 3.64
C ALA A 268 -3.61 -3.39 4.09
N LYS A 269 -2.78 -2.71 4.89
CA LYS A 269 -1.64 -3.31 5.57
C LYS A 269 -2.03 -3.62 7.01
N ARG A 270 -1.95 -4.90 7.41
CA ARG A 270 -2.34 -5.37 8.75
C ARG A 270 -1.28 -6.31 9.31
N GLN A 271 -1.18 -6.38 10.63
CA GLN A 271 -0.32 -7.38 11.27
C GLN A 271 -0.84 -8.79 10.94
N PRO A 272 -0.01 -9.66 10.34
CA PRO A 272 -0.43 -11.00 9.91
C PRO A 272 -0.46 -12.01 11.05
N GLY A 273 0.07 -11.65 12.23
CA GLY A 273 0.17 -12.53 13.38
C GLY A 273 0.88 -13.84 13.06
N SER A 274 0.35 -14.94 13.58
CA SER A 274 0.97 -16.27 13.46
C SER A 274 1.13 -16.79 12.03
N ALA A 275 0.48 -16.19 11.02
CA ALA A 275 0.75 -16.55 9.62
C ALA A 275 2.23 -16.35 9.24
N PHE A 276 2.93 -15.40 9.90
CA PHE A 276 4.35 -15.13 9.65
C PHE A 276 5.31 -16.19 10.21
N LYS A 277 4.85 -17.09 11.09
CA LYS A 277 5.66 -18.22 11.61
C LYS A 277 6.15 -19.14 10.49
N VAL A 278 5.46 -19.16 9.36
CA VAL A 278 5.86 -19.93 8.18
C VAL A 278 7.24 -19.48 7.68
N PHE A 279 7.52 -18.17 7.64
CA PHE A 279 8.82 -17.66 7.22
C PHE A 279 9.93 -17.99 8.22
N ALA A 280 9.61 -17.99 9.53
CA ALA A 280 10.54 -18.42 10.57
C ALA A 280 10.90 -19.91 10.43
N LEU A 281 9.91 -20.75 10.14
CA LEU A 281 10.13 -22.19 9.88
C LEU A 281 11.00 -22.39 8.63
N LEU A 282 10.69 -21.71 7.53
CA LEU A 282 11.47 -21.83 6.30
C LEU A 282 12.91 -21.36 6.48
N SER A 283 13.13 -20.25 7.21
CA SER A 283 14.47 -19.77 7.58
C SER A 283 15.24 -20.80 8.41
N ALA A 284 14.57 -21.42 9.39
CA ALA A 284 15.18 -22.48 10.19
C ALA A 284 15.61 -23.67 9.32
N LEU A 285 14.73 -24.13 8.42
CA LEU A 285 15.02 -25.24 7.52
C LEU A 285 16.18 -24.93 6.55
N GLU A 286 16.20 -23.73 5.99
CA GLU A 286 17.28 -23.27 5.09
C GLU A 286 18.64 -23.22 5.82
N GLN A 287 18.64 -22.85 7.10
CA GLN A 287 19.83 -22.86 7.97
C GLN A 287 20.18 -24.26 8.51
N GLY A 288 19.46 -25.32 8.10
CA GLY A 288 19.73 -26.70 8.52
C GLY A 288 19.21 -27.07 9.92
N VAL A 289 18.33 -26.25 10.50
CA VAL A 289 17.66 -26.59 11.76
C VAL A 289 16.64 -27.70 11.51
N SER A 290 16.79 -28.81 12.22
CA SER A 290 15.86 -29.94 12.13
C SER A 290 14.47 -29.53 12.65
N PRO A 291 13.36 -29.88 11.96
CA PRO A 291 12.01 -29.66 12.46
C PRO A 291 11.69 -30.51 13.71
N TYR A 292 12.56 -31.49 14.04
CA TYR A 292 12.49 -32.28 15.27
C TYR A 292 13.33 -31.71 16.43
N MET A 293 14.01 -30.57 16.22
CA MET A 293 14.61 -29.82 17.32
C MET A 293 13.51 -29.43 18.31
N THR A 294 13.78 -29.61 19.59
CA THR A 294 12.81 -29.35 20.66
C THR A 294 13.17 -28.08 21.42
N PHE A 295 12.13 -27.40 21.90
CA PHE A 295 12.22 -26.27 22.83
C PHE A 295 11.18 -26.43 23.93
N ASN A 296 11.35 -25.72 25.05
CA ASN A 296 10.34 -25.71 26.10
C ASN A 296 9.08 -24.97 25.61
N PRO A 297 7.86 -25.55 25.70
CA PRO A 297 6.65 -24.92 25.19
C PRO A 297 5.91 -24.05 26.22
N ASN A 298 6.39 -23.95 27.46
CA ASN A 298 5.62 -23.45 28.60
C ASN A 298 6.18 -22.14 29.18
N GLY A 299 5.29 -21.43 29.89
CA GLY A 299 5.63 -20.24 30.64
C GLY A 299 5.93 -19.03 29.76
N HIS A 300 6.70 -18.10 30.33
CA HIS A 300 7.17 -16.90 29.65
C HIS A 300 8.66 -17.01 29.43
N VAL A 301 9.11 -16.62 28.25
CA VAL A 301 10.53 -16.50 27.94
C VAL A 301 10.84 -15.04 27.70
N ILE A 302 11.87 -14.55 28.38
CA ILE A 302 12.33 -13.16 28.29
C ILE A 302 13.69 -13.17 27.61
N PHE A 303 13.83 -12.35 26.58
CA PHE A 303 15.08 -12.15 25.86
C PHE A 303 15.56 -10.71 26.03
N ASP A 304 16.79 -10.54 26.51
CA ASP A 304 17.43 -9.24 26.53
C ASP A 304 17.85 -8.87 25.10
N ILE A 305 17.29 -7.77 24.58
CA ILE A 305 17.58 -7.26 23.24
C ILE A 305 18.37 -5.96 23.40
N GLU A 306 19.55 -5.90 22.80
CA GLU A 306 20.41 -4.73 22.92
C GLU A 306 19.73 -3.48 22.32
N GLY A 307 19.64 -2.41 23.10
CA GLY A 307 19.05 -1.15 22.67
C GLY A 307 17.51 -1.11 22.69
N SER A 308 16.83 -2.11 23.26
CA SER A 308 15.38 -2.07 23.49
C SER A 308 14.99 -2.60 24.86
N GLU A 309 13.70 -2.48 25.21
CA GLU A 309 13.14 -3.23 26.33
C GLU A 309 13.26 -4.74 26.08
N PRO A 310 13.38 -5.55 27.15
CA PRO A 310 13.40 -7.01 27.03
C PRO A 310 12.16 -7.54 26.31
N TRP A 311 12.36 -8.49 25.41
CA TRP A 311 11.28 -9.11 24.68
C TRP A 311 10.73 -10.31 25.46
N GLU A 312 9.58 -10.11 26.12
CA GLU A 312 8.84 -11.16 26.82
C GLU A 312 7.79 -11.79 25.91
N VAL A 313 7.78 -13.13 25.86
CA VAL A 313 6.84 -13.91 25.04
C VAL A 313 6.18 -15.01 25.87
N GLY A 314 4.84 -15.01 25.87
CA GLY A 314 3.99 -16.09 26.38
C GLY A 314 3.11 -16.71 25.28
N ASN A 315 2.45 -17.82 25.61
CA ASN A 315 1.47 -18.46 24.74
C ASN A 315 0.13 -17.71 24.77
N TYR A 316 -0.68 -17.92 23.73
CA TYR A 316 -2.04 -17.41 23.70
C TYR A 316 -2.85 -17.94 24.90
N ASN A 317 -3.55 -17.04 25.60
CA ASN A 317 -4.30 -17.32 26.83
C ASN A 317 -3.49 -18.07 27.91
N ASP A 318 -2.19 -17.81 28.01
CA ASP A 318 -1.28 -18.42 28.99
C ASP A 318 -1.29 -19.95 28.98
N ALA A 319 -1.52 -20.54 27.80
CA ALA A 319 -1.59 -21.99 27.63
C ALA A 319 -0.27 -22.67 28.04
N SER A 320 -0.42 -23.81 28.73
CA SER A 320 0.69 -24.65 29.20
C SER A 320 0.43 -26.12 28.86
N TYR A 321 1.50 -26.89 28.74
CA TYR A 321 1.54 -28.27 28.27
C TYR A 321 2.22 -29.17 29.30
N GLU A 322 1.76 -30.42 29.43
CA GLU A 322 2.34 -31.41 30.36
C GLU A 322 3.73 -31.91 29.95
N ILE A 323 4.27 -31.41 28.83
CA ILE A 323 5.59 -31.73 28.30
C ILE A 323 6.53 -30.54 28.47
N ASN A 324 7.82 -30.80 28.69
CA ASN A 324 8.85 -29.76 28.82
C ASN A 324 9.68 -29.57 27.55
N GLU A 325 9.44 -30.37 26.52
CA GLU A 325 10.12 -30.32 25.22
C GLU A 325 9.09 -30.58 24.12
N MET A 326 8.99 -29.68 23.15
CA MET A 326 8.10 -29.79 22.00
C MET A 326 8.90 -29.60 20.70
N PRO A 327 8.77 -30.52 19.72
CA PRO A 327 9.39 -30.34 18.41
C PRO A 327 8.86 -29.09 17.68
N VAL A 328 9.73 -28.40 16.93
CA VAL A 328 9.33 -27.28 16.06
C VAL A 328 8.18 -27.66 15.13
N LEU A 329 8.17 -28.89 14.61
CA LEU A 329 7.08 -29.42 13.79
C LEU A 329 5.73 -29.38 14.51
N GLU A 330 5.67 -29.87 15.75
CA GLU A 330 4.44 -29.86 16.55
C GLU A 330 4.06 -28.42 16.93
N ALA A 331 5.04 -27.59 17.27
CA ALA A 331 4.83 -26.19 17.56
C ALA A 331 4.29 -25.40 16.36
N THR A 332 4.66 -25.79 15.14
CA THR A 332 4.10 -25.23 13.90
C THR A 332 2.62 -25.57 13.78
N VAL A 333 2.26 -26.84 13.96
CA VAL A 333 0.87 -27.32 13.88
C VAL A 333 -0.03 -26.65 14.93
N LYS A 334 0.48 -26.47 16.15
CA LYS A 334 -0.26 -25.84 17.26
C LYS A 334 -0.07 -24.33 17.36
N SER A 335 0.79 -23.74 16.53
CA SER A 335 1.16 -22.33 16.56
C SER A 335 1.67 -21.83 17.93
N ILE A 336 2.60 -22.56 18.55
CA ILE A 336 3.11 -22.23 19.91
C ILE A 336 4.08 -21.05 19.88
N ASN A 337 3.71 -19.94 20.52
CA ASN A 337 4.53 -18.71 20.53
C ASN A 337 5.86 -18.91 21.25
N VAL A 338 5.85 -19.59 22.40
CA VAL A 338 7.05 -19.76 23.23
C VAL A 338 8.12 -20.60 22.53
N VAL A 339 7.73 -21.67 21.81
CA VAL A 339 8.68 -22.44 20.99
C VAL A 339 9.22 -21.59 19.85
N TYR A 340 8.35 -20.84 19.17
CA TYR A 340 8.76 -19.98 18.07
C TYR A 340 9.66 -18.83 18.49
N SER A 341 9.47 -18.21 19.65
CA SER A 341 10.36 -17.15 20.13
C SER A 341 11.78 -17.67 20.35
N GLN A 342 11.92 -18.85 20.95
CA GLN A 342 13.23 -19.52 21.09
C GLN A 342 13.84 -19.90 19.73
N LEU A 343 13.03 -20.39 18.79
CA LEU A 343 13.49 -20.69 17.42
C LEU A 343 13.98 -19.42 16.71
N ILE A 344 13.22 -18.33 16.79
CA ILE A 344 13.56 -17.03 16.17
C ILE A 344 14.88 -16.52 16.73
N MET A 345 15.05 -16.54 18.05
CA MET A 345 16.29 -16.11 18.70
C MET A 345 17.49 -16.98 18.31
N LYS A 346 17.26 -18.25 17.98
CA LYS A 346 18.30 -19.16 17.48
C LYS A 346 18.73 -18.85 16.04
N ILE A 347 17.79 -18.52 15.15
CA ILE A 347 18.03 -18.39 13.70
C ILE A 347 18.24 -16.95 13.23
N GLY A 348 17.91 -15.97 14.08
CA GLY A 348 17.96 -14.54 13.77
C GLY A 348 16.81 -14.06 12.89
N ALA A 349 16.46 -12.79 13.02
CA ALA A 349 15.31 -12.19 12.33
C ALA A 349 15.58 -11.80 10.87
N TYR A 350 16.84 -11.56 10.49
CA TYR A 350 17.21 -11.19 9.11
C TYR A 350 16.83 -12.27 8.08
N GLY A 351 17.07 -13.54 8.39
CA GLY A 351 16.71 -14.64 7.49
C GLY A 351 15.19 -14.75 7.29
N ILE A 352 14.42 -14.42 8.32
CA ILE A 352 12.94 -14.43 8.28
C ILE A 352 12.45 -13.33 7.35
N ALA A 353 12.96 -12.11 7.51
CA ALA A 353 12.61 -10.97 6.66
C ALA A 353 12.98 -11.25 5.19
N ARG A 354 14.20 -11.75 4.94
CA ARG A 354 14.65 -12.07 3.58
C ARG A 354 13.75 -13.12 2.91
N ILE A 355 13.47 -14.23 3.58
CA ILE A 355 12.60 -15.28 3.00
C ILE A 355 11.20 -14.77 2.72
N ALA A 356 10.63 -13.95 3.61
CA ALA A 356 9.33 -13.33 3.36
C ALA A 356 9.34 -12.46 2.08
N MET A 357 10.38 -11.65 1.88
CA MET A 357 10.54 -10.83 0.67
C MET A 357 10.77 -11.69 -0.59
N ASP A 358 11.64 -12.70 -0.51
CA ASP A 358 11.90 -13.64 -1.62
C ASP A 358 10.60 -14.31 -2.08
N MET A 359 9.68 -14.58 -1.16
CA MET A 359 8.39 -15.23 -1.42
C MET A 359 7.30 -14.28 -1.91
N GLY A 360 7.51 -12.96 -1.92
CA GLY A 360 6.55 -11.99 -2.48
C GLY A 360 5.88 -11.07 -1.45
N ILE A 361 6.44 -10.93 -0.25
CA ILE A 361 6.11 -9.79 0.61
C ILE A 361 6.88 -8.55 0.12
N GLU A 362 6.16 -7.52 -0.31
CA GLU A 362 6.75 -6.27 -0.83
C GLU A 362 6.81 -5.17 0.24
N THR A 363 5.98 -5.27 1.28
CA THR A 363 6.11 -4.42 2.47
C THR A 363 7.51 -4.55 3.04
N LEU A 364 8.16 -3.42 3.33
CA LEU A 364 9.40 -3.42 4.08
C LEU A 364 9.21 -4.04 5.46
N LEU A 365 10.11 -4.99 5.77
CA LEU A 365 10.12 -5.70 7.03
C LEU A 365 11.34 -5.28 7.85
N ASP A 366 11.09 -4.81 9.07
CA ASP A 366 12.13 -4.56 10.05
C ASP A 366 12.55 -5.90 10.69
N PRO A 367 13.84 -6.29 10.64
CA PRO A 367 14.31 -7.59 11.13
C PRO A 367 14.49 -7.60 12.65
N TYR A 368 13.43 -7.29 13.39
CA TYR A 368 13.34 -7.47 14.83
C TYR A 368 12.81 -8.88 15.17
N PRO A 369 13.18 -9.49 16.32
CA PRO A 369 12.71 -10.84 16.67
C PRO A 369 11.17 -11.01 16.63
N SER A 370 10.41 -9.96 16.92
CA SER A 370 8.94 -9.97 16.82
C SER A 370 8.41 -10.33 15.42
N ILE A 371 9.20 -10.16 14.37
CA ILE A 371 8.81 -10.45 12.98
C ILE A 371 8.31 -11.88 12.82
N GLY A 372 8.96 -12.86 13.45
CA GLY A 372 8.60 -14.27 13.29
C GLY A 372 7.27 -14.64 13.97
N LEU A 373 6.72 -13.76 14.81
CA LEU A 373 5.38 -13.87 15.38
C LEU A 373 4.36 -12.94 14.68
N GLY A 374 4.76 -12.26 13.62
CA GLY A 374 3.93 -11.32 12.84
C GLY A 374 3.88 -9.89 13.40
N GLY A 375 4.79 -9.54 14.32
CA GLY A 375 4.93 -8.18 14.82
C GLY A 375 5.64 -7.29 13.80
N LEU A 376 4.88 -6.70 12.88
CA LEU A 376 5.36 -5.81 11.82
C LEU A 376 5.00 -4.35 12.10
N THR A 377 5.89 -3.43 11.71
CA THR A 377 5.66 -1.97 11.80
C THR A 377 4.54 -1.51 10.87
N ILE A 378 4.53 -1.98 9.62
CA ILE A 378 3.55 -1.58 8.59
C ILE A 378 2.43 -2.61 8.47
N GLY A 379 2.75 -3.90 8.50
CA GLY A 379 1.83 -4.98 8.17
C GLY A 379 1.80 -5.34 6.67
N VAL A 380 1.11 -6.40 6.32
CA VAL A 380 1.05 -6.93 4.94
C VAL A 380 -0.39 -6.99 4.45
N SER A 381 -0.58 -6.99 3.14
CA SER A 381 -1.89 -7.15 2.49
C SER A 381 -2.23 -8.62 2.26
N PRO A 382 -3.54 -8.96 2.12
CA PRO A 382 -3.96 -10.30 1.70
C PRO A 382 -3.32 -10.77 0.40
N LEU A 383 -3.11 -9.89 -0.58
CA LEU A 383 -2.45 -10.24 -1.84
C LEU A 383 -0.99 -10.66 -1.63
N GLU A 384 -0.23 -9.95 -0.81
CA GLU A 384 1.16 -10.30 -0.48
C GLU A 384 1.24 -11.65 0.24
N VAL A 385 0.37 -11.87 1.23
CA VAL A 385 0.32 -13.15 1.96
C VAL A 385 -0.09 -14.28 1.01
N CYS A 386 -1.06 -14.07 0.13
CA CYS A 386 -1.47 -15.04 -0.88
C CYS A 386 -0.31 -15.39 -1.83
N THR A 387 0.46 -14.38 -2.25
CA THR A 387 1.65 -14.54 -3.11
C THR A 387 2.71 -15.38 -2.42
N ALA A 388 3.03 -15.04 -1.17
CA ALA A 388 3.99 -15.78 -0.35
C ALA A 388 3.58 -17.25 -0.16
N PHE A 389 2.33 -17.52 0.18
CA PHE A 389 1.85 -18.89 0.38
C PHE A 389 1.74 -19.66 -0.94
N SER A 390 1.51 -18.97 -2.05
CA SER A 390 1.51 -19.58 -3.39
C SER A 390 2.89 -20.11 -3.78
N THR A 391 3.97 -19.44 -3.36
CA THR A 391 5.33 -19.94 -3.52
C THR A 391 5.51 -21.31 -2.87
N ILE A 392 4.94 -21.53 -1.68
CA ILE A 392 4.96 -22.84 -1.01
C ILE A 392 4.12 -23.86 -1.78
N ALA A 393 2.90 -23.47 -2.17
CA ALA A 393 1.99 -24.32 -2.93
C ALA A 393 2.57 -24.74 -4.30
N ASN A 394 3.50 -23.96 -4.84
CA ASN A 394 4.24 -24.23 -6.07
C ASN A 394 5.67 -24.74 -5.84
N TYR A 395 5.90 -25.47 -4.74
CA TYR A 395 7.15 -26.15 -4.45
C TYR A 395 8.39 -25.23 -4.41
N GLY A 396 8.21 -23.98 -3.96
CA GLY A 396 9.27 -22.98 -3.81
C GLY A 396 9.47 -22.06 -5.01
N ILE A 397 8.68 -22.20 -6.09
CA ILE A 397 8.76 -21.29 -7.25
C ILE A 397 7.73 -20.18 -7.10
N ARG A 398 8.21 -18.96 -6.89
CA ARG A 398 7.39 -17.75 -6.85
C ARG A 398 6.93 -17.38 -8.26
N HIS A 399 5.66 -16.99 -8.37
CA HIS A 399 5.11 -16.26 -9.50
C HIS A 399 4.48 -14.97 -8.98
N ASP A 400 4.84 -13.84 -9.56
CA ASP A 400 4.24 -12.56 -9.22
C ASP A 400 2.76 -12.51 -9.64
N PRO A 401 1.92 -11.75 -8.92
CA PRO A 401 0.50 -11.66 -9.26
C PRO A 401 0.26 -11.09 -10.66
N VAL A 402 -0.57 -11.79 -11.43
CA VAL A 402 -0.97 -11.40 -12.78
C VAL A 402 -2.47 -11.18 -12.77
N ALA A 403 -2.91 -9.98 -13.16
CA ALA A 403 -4.32 -9.66 -13.35
C ALA A 403 -4.71 -9.50 -14.81
N ILE A 404 -3.76 -9.12 -15.67
CA ILE A 404 -3.98 -8.74 -17.07
C ILE A 404 -3.30 -9.77 -17.97
N LEU A 405 -4.04 -10.27 -18.95
CA LEU A 405 -3.55 -11.18 -19.98
C LEU A 405 -3.27 -10.45 -21.30
N LYS A 406 -4.07 -9.44 -21.61
CA LYS A 406 -3.96 -8.73 -22.90
C LYS A 406 -4.63 -7.36 -22.84
N VAL A 407 -4.02 -6.38 -23.50
CA VAL A 407 -4.58 -5.03 -23.71
C VAL A 407 -4.61 -4.73 -25.20
N ILE A 408 -5.78 -4.36 -25.72
CA ILE A 408 -6.00 -4.00 -27.12
C ILE A 408 -6.60 -2.59 -27.17
N ASP A 409 -6.11 -1.71 -28.06
CA ASP A 409 -6.75 -0.41 -28.28
C ASP A 409 -8.00 -0.50 -29.18
N LYS A 410 -8.71 0.63 -29.27
CA LYS A 410 -9.89 0.78 -30.14
C LYS A 410 -9.62 0.48 -31.62
N ASP A 411 -8.37 0.57 -32.07
CA ASP A 411 -7.95 0.33 -33.46
C ASP A 411 -7.50 -1.13 -33.68
N GLY A 412 -7.54 -1.96 -32.63
CA GLY A 412 -7.19 -3.38 -32.67
C GLY A 412 -5.71 -3.68 -32.45
N ASN A 413 -4.89 -2.67 -32.08
CA ASN A 413 -3.47 -2.86 -31.81
C ASN A 413 -3.27 -3.50 -30.44
N ILE A 414 -2.45 -4.55 -30.38
CA ILE A 414 -2.09 -5.22 -29.12
C ILE A 414 -0.94 -4.45 -28.49
N TYR A 415 -1.15 -3.90 -27.29
CA TYR A 415 -0.10 -3.23 -26.50
C TYR A 415 0.64 -4.22 -25.62
N GLU A 416 -0.11 -5.15 -25.06
CA GLU A 416 0.40 -6.12 -24.12
C GLU A 416 -0.28 -7.47 -24.37
N GLU A 417 0.50 -8.54 -24.29
CA GLU A 417 0.00 -9.90 -24.21
C GLU A 417 0.93 -10.68 -23.27
N TYR A 418 0.40 -11.08 -22.12
CA TYR A 418 1.14 -11.79 -21.11
C TYR A 418 1.77 -13.06 -21.68
N GLY A 419 3.08 -13.22 -21.49
CA GLY A 419 3.85 -14.35 -22.03
C GLY A 419 4.34 -14.18 -23.47
N LYS A 420 4.10 -13.03 -24.12
CA LYS A 420 4.77 -12.66 -25.38
C LYS A 420 5.62 -11.41 -25.20
N ILE A 421 6.89 -11.51 -25.55
CA ILE A 421 7.78 -10.34 -25.69
C ILE A 421 7.44 -9.70 -27.03
N PHE A 422 6.71 -8.58 -27.03
CA PHE A 422 6.70 -7.69 -28.18
C PHE A 422 7.97 -6.84 -28.14
N GLY A 423 8.83 -7.01 -29.14
CA GLY A 423 10.03 -6.19 -29.29
C GLY A 423 9.63 -4.71 -29.33
N SER A 424 10.34 -3.91 -28.53
CA SER A 424 10.25 -2.45 -28.42
C SER A 424 9.79 -1.79 -29.73
N LEU A 425 8.57 -1.24 -29.74
CA LEU A 425 8.23 -0.21 -30.70
C LEU A 425 8.97 1.05 -30.27
N SER A 426 10.03 1.37 -31.00
CA SER A 426 10.73 2.64 -30.89
C SER A 426 9.73 3.77 -31.15
N HIS A 427 9.33 4.50 -30.11
CA HIS A 427 8.75 5.82 -30.29
C HIS A 427 9.89 6.77 -30.71
N LYS A 428 9.81 7.24 -31.95
CA LYS A 428 10.53 8.42 -32.43
C LYS A 428 9.73 9.67 -32.14
#